data_AF-A0A8T4J1S2-F1
#
_entry.id   AF-A0A8T4J1S2-F1
#
_cell.length_a   1.000
_cell.length_b   1.000
_cell.length_c   1.000
_cell.angle_alpha   90.00
_cell.angle_beta   90.00
_cell.angle_gamma   90.00
#
_symmetry.space_group_name_H-M   'P 1'
#
loop_
_entity.id
_entity.type
_entity.pdbx_description
1 polymer ?
#
loop_
_entity_poly.entity_id
_entity_poly.type
_entity_poly.pdbx_seq_one_letter_code
_entity_poly.pdbx_strand_id
1 'polypeptide(L)' 'MSTEAYVYDAIRTPRGRGKPNGALHGTKPIDLVVGLIHEIRRRYPDLDPTAIDDVVLGVVGPI' A
#
# COMPACT_ATOMS: atom_id res chain seq x y z
N MET A 1 28.52 11.04 6.35
CA MET A 1 28.07 10.24 5.19
C MET A 1 26.60 9.97 5.40
N SER A 2 25.76 10.21 4.39
CA SER A 2 24.35 9.82 4.43
C SER A 2 24.22 8.31 4.37
N THR A 3 23.17 7.77 4.98
CA THR A 3 22.73 6.39 4.74
C THR A 3 22.17 6.28 3.32
N GLU A 4 22.58 5.24 2.60
CA GLU A 4 22.05 4.93 1.26
C GLU A 4 20.61 4.41 1.37
N ALA A 5 19.79 4.70 0.36
CA ALA A 5 18.39 4.32 0.32
C ALA A 5 18.16 3.13 -0.63
N TYR A 6 17.39 2.14 -0.19
CA TYR A 6 17.09 0.93 -0.95
C TYR A 6 15.57 0.71 -1.06
N VAL A 7 15.12 0.20 -2.21
CA VAL A 7 13.75 -0.29 -2.41
C VAL A 7 13.76 -1.80 -2.26
N TYR A 8 13.17 -2.32 -1.19
CA TYR A 8 13.15 -3.76 -0.88
C TYR A 8 12.02 -4.52 -1.55
N ASP A 9 10.82 -3.94 -1.59
CA ASP A 9 9.66 -4.50 -2.29
C ASP A 9 8.84 -3.38 -2.96
N ALA A 10 8.14 -3.73 -4.04
CA ALA A 10 7.30 -2.82 -4.81
C ALA A 10 6.06 -3.57 -5.33
N ILE A 11 4.92 -3.32 -4.70
CA ILE A 11 3.63 -3.94 -5.02
C ILE A 11 2.56 -2.90 -5.31
N ARG A 12 1.48 -3.33 -5.96
CA ARG A 12 0.33 -2.50 -6.29
C ARG A 12 -0.94 -3.32 -6.37
N THR A 13 -2.08 -2.68 -6.17
CA THR A 13 -3.38 -3.27 -6.51
C THR A 13 -3.54 -3.34 -8.03
N PRO A 14 -4.44 -4.19 -8.55
CA PRO A 14 -4.99 -3.99 -9.88
C PRO A 14 -5.65 -2.61 -10.01
N ARG A 15 -5.78 -2.12 -11.24
CA ARG A 15 -6.51 -0.87 -11.51
C ARG A 15 -7.96 -1.17 -11.84
N GLY A 16 -8.88 -0.66 -11.02
CA GLY A 16 -10.31 -0.68 -11.30
C GLY A 16 -10.68 0.35 -12.36
N ARG A 17 -11.71 0.05 -13.16
CA ARG A 17 -12.27 1.01 -14.12
C ARG A 17 -13.00 2.13 -13.36
N GLY A 18 -12.76 3.40 -13.70
CA GLY A 18 -13.43 4.57 -13.11
C GLY A 18 -14.87 4.76 -13.60
N LYS A 19 -15.73 3.75 -13.40
CA LYS A 19 -17.16 3.77 -13.73
C LYS A 19 -17.95 3.17 -12.56
N PRO A 20 -19.26 3.44 -12.43
CA PRO A 20 -20.08 2.86 -11.36
C PRO A 20 -20.07 1.33 -11.31
N ASN A 21 -19.82 0.66 -12.45
CA ASN A 21 -19.68 -0.79 -12.54
C ASN A 21 -18.22 -1.27 -12.56
N GLY A 22 -17.27 -0.42 -12.14
CA GLY A 22 -15.87 -0.77 -12.01
C GLY A 22 -15.63 -1.74 -10.86
N ALA A 23 -14.70 -2.69 -11.03
CA ALA A 23 -14.43 -3.74 -10.05
C ALA A 23 -14.03 -3.22 -8.65
N LEU A 24 -13.44 -2.03 -8.56
CA LEU A 24 -13.03 -1.40 -7.29
C LEU A 24 -13.94 -0.24 -6.87
N HIS A 25 -15.07 0.00 -7.57
CA HIS A 25 -15.93 1.15 -7.28
C HIS A 25 -16.53 1.13 -5.87
N GLY A 26 -16.89 -0.07 -5.39
CA GLY A 26 -17.42 -0.26 -4.03
C GLY A 26 -16.36 -0.46 -2.95
N THR A 27 -15.07 -0.46 -3.31
CA THR A 27 -13.97 -0.67 -2.36
C THR A 27 -13.57 0.66 -1.74
N LYS A 28 -13.49 0.72 -0.40
CA LYS A 28 -13.02 1.94 0.25
C LYS A 28 -11.54 2.16 -0.07
N PRO A 29 -11.09 3.40 -0.27
CA PRO A 29 -9.68 3.67 -0.57
C PRO A 29 -8.71 3.10 0.49
N ILE A 30 -9.09 3.14 1.77
CA ILE A 30 -8.26 2.58 2.85
C ILE A 30 -8.07 1.06 2.73
N ASP A 31 -9.09 0.33 2.26
CA ASP A 31 -9.03 -1.12 2.11
C ASP A 31 -8.02 -1.52 1.02
N LEU A 32 -7.81 -0.66 0.01
CA LEU A 32 -6.78 -0.87 -1.01
C LEU A 32 -5.37 -0.83 -0.41
N VAL A 33 -5.12 0.07 0.54
CA VAL A 33 -3.82 0.18 1.23
C VAL A 33 -3.63 -0.95 2.23
N VAL A 34 -4.65 -1.26 3.04
CA VAL A 34 -4.63 -2.36 4.01
C VAL A 34 -4.33 -3.70 3.34
N GLY A 35 -4.93 -3.94 2.16
CA GLY A 35 -4.66 -5.14 1.38
C GLY A 35 -3.17 -5.29 1.00
N LEU A 36 -2.50 -4.18 0.66
CA LEU A 36 -1.07 -4.19 0.34
C LEU A 36 -0.21 -4.40 1.60
N ILE A 37 -0.56 -3.81 2.74
CA ILE A 37 0.13 -4.03 4.01
C ILE A 37 0.04 -5.51 4.42
N HIS A 38 -1.13 -6.13 4.28
CA HIS A 38 -1.29 -7.56 4.52
C HIS A 38 -0.43 -8.40 3.58
N GLU A 39 -0.32 -8.03 2.30
CA GLU A 39 0.54 -8.72 1.35
C GLU A 39 2.03 -8.62 1.72
N ILE A 40 2.51 -7.45 2.17
CA ILE A 40 3.89 -7.29 2.68
C ILE A 40 4.12 -8.21 3.88
N ARG A 41 3.21 -8.19 4.87
CA ARG A 41 3.33 -9.07 6.05
C ARG A 41 3.29 -10.56 5.69
N ARG A 42 2.52 -10.92 4.65
CA ARG A 42 2.47 -12.30 4.15
C ARG A 42 3.78 -12.72 3.48
N ARG A 43 4.44 -11.82 2.74
CA ARG A 43 5.74 -12.06 2.10
C ARG A 43 6.88 -12.12 3.10
N TYR A 44 6.80 -11.31 4.16
CA TYR A 44 7.82 -11.16 5.19
C TYR A 44 7.20 -11.41 6.58
N PRO A 45 6.92 -12.68 6.94
CA PRO A 45 6.25 -13.01 8.20
C PRO A 45 7.05 -12.62 9.45
N ASP A 46 8.38 -12.56 9.33
CA ASP A 46 9.30 -12.21 10.42
C ASP A 46 9.64 -10.70 10.48
N LEU A 47 9.00 -9.88 9.64
CA LEU A 47 9.17 -8.43 9.69
C LEU A 47 8.58 -7.89 10.99
N ASP A 48 9.41 -7.27 11.83
CA ASP A 48 8.98 -6.53 13.01
C ASP A 48 8.30 -5.22 12.60
N PRO A 49 6.98 -5.04 12.83
CA PRO A 49 6.30 -3.80 12.49
C PRO A 49 6.81 -2.59 13.26
N THR A 50 7.46 -2.78 14.42
CA THR A 50 8.00 -1.70 15.24
C THR A 50 9.27 -1.08 14.66
N ALA A 51 9.89 -1.73 13.67
CA ALA A 51 11.03 -1.21 12.93
C ALA A 51 10.64 -0.24 11.80
N ILE A 52 9.33 -0.03 11.56
CA ILE A 52 8.82 0.90 10.56
C ILE A 52 8.59 2.26 11.21
N ASP A 53 9.37 3.27 10.82
CA ASP A 53 9.27 4.61 11.39
C ASP A 53 8.05 5.40 10.87
N ASP A 54 7.72 5.27 9.57
CA ASP A 54 6.67 6.09 8.94
C ASP A 54 6.01 5.39 7.74
N VAL A 55 4.79 5.81 7.42
CA VAL A 55 4.01 5.39 6.24
C VAL A 55 3.54 6.62 5.48
N VAL A 56 4.18 6.90 4.34
CA VAL A 56 3.87 8.08 3.51
C VAL A 56 2.97 7.68 2.34
N LEU A 57 1.79 8.31 2.25
CA LEU A 57 0.79 8.03 1.21
C LEU A 57 0.49 9.28 0.37
N GLY A 58 0.60 9.16 -0.95
CA GLY A 58 0.17 10.19 -1.89
C GLY A 58 -1.31 10.03 -2.27
N VAL A 59 -2.13 11.06 -2.03
CA VAL A 59 -3.56 11.08 -2.38
C VAL A 59 -3.91 12.45 -2.99
N VAL A 60 -4.44 12.47 -4.21
CA VAL A 60 -4.75 13.71 -4.93
C VAL A 60 -5.99 14.42 -4.37
N GLY A 61 -7.02 13.65 -3.97
CA GLY A 61 -8.24 14.16 -3.34
C GLY A 61 -8.41 13.51 -1.97
N PRO A 62 -7.90 14.13 -0.88
CA PRO A 62 -8.07 13.59 0.47
C PRO A 62 -9.50 13.85 0.93
N ILE A 63 -10.30 12.78 0.94
CA ILE A 63 -11.71 12.79 1.38
C ILE A 63 -11.78 12.41 2.85
#